data_AF-X5QI99-F1
#
_entry.id   AF-X5QI99-F1
#
_cell.length_a   1.000
_cell.length_b   1.000
_cell.length_c   1.000
_cell.angle_alpha   90.00
_cell.angle_beta   90.00
_cell.angle_gamma   90.00
#
_symmetry.space_group_name_H-M   'P 1'
#
loop_
_entity.id
_entity.type
_entity.pdbx_description
1 polymer ?
#
loop_
_entity_poly.entity_id
_entity_poly.type
_entity_poly.pdbx_seq_one_letter_code
_entity_poly.pdbx_strand_id
1 'polypeptide(L)' 'MASHRLTPRASQDLRDIWHTIAADNEKAADRLLMRIFERLELAAQHPKMGSARPELSATARVLVEDR' A
#
# COMPACT_ATOMS: atom_id res chain seq x y z
N MET A 1 10.40 -5.94 16.34
CA MET A 1 9.59 -4.88 15.69
C MET A 1 8.76 -5.52 14.60
N ALA A 2 7.52 -5.09 14.39
CA ALA A 2 6.67 -5.66 13.34
C ALA A 2 7.20 -5.25 11.95
N SER A 3 7.19 -6.18 10.99
CA SER A 3 7.64 -5.95 9.63
C SER A 3 6.56 -6.34 8.63
N HIS A 4 6.58 -5.71 7.46
CA HIS A 4 5.75 -6.09 6.32
C HIS A 4 6.63 -6.69 5.22
N ARG A 5 6.01 -7.49 4.34
CA ARG A 5 6.64 -8.02 3.13
C ARG A 5 5.72 -7.76 1.95
N LEU A 6 6.31 -7.37 0.84
CA LEU A 6 5.63 -7.24 -0.44
C LEU A 6 5.80 -8.54 -1.25
N THR A 7 4.74 -8.94 -1.94
CA THR A 7 4.86 -9.95 -3.00
C THR A 7 5.56 -9.33 -4.21
N PRO A 8 6.16 -10.12 -5.13
CA PRO A 8 6.76 -9.58 -6.35
C PRO A 8 5.77 -8.73 -7.16
N ARG A 9 4.49 -9.14 -7.20
CA ARG A 9 3.43 -8.38 -7.85
C ARG A 9 3.18 -7.03 -7.16
N ALA A 10 3.05 -7.01 -5.83
CA ALA A 10 2.85 -5.76 -5.10
C ALA A 10 4.04 -4.77 -5.29
N SER A 11 5.27 -5.26 -5.37
CA SER A 11 6.43 -4.43 -5.71
C SER A 11 6.38 -3.89 -7.14
N GLN A 12 5.81 -4.63 -8.09
CA GLN A 12 5.58 -4.13 -9.44
C GLN A 12 4.47 -3.08 -9.45
N ASP A 13 3.34 -3.34 -8.78
CA ASP A 13 2.21 -2.43 -8.71
C ASP A 13 2.62 -1.05 -8.17
N LEU A 14 3.47 -0.99 -7.13
CA LEU A 14 4.01 0.27 -6.61
C LEU A 14 4.86 1.03 -7.64
N ARG A 15 5.67 0.31 -8.43
CA ARG A 15 6.47 0.92 -9.51
C ARG A 15 5.59 1.45 -10.62
N ASP A 16 4.57 0.69 -11.02
CA ASP A 16 3.64 1.08 -12.08
C ASP A 16 2.82 2.32 -11.68
N ILE A 17 2.34 2.38 -10.44
CA ILE A 17 1.66 3.57 -9.88
C ILE A 17 2.58 4.78 -9.95
N TRP A 18 3.83 4.65 -9.51
CA TRP A 18 4.78 5.77 -9.53
C TRP A 18 5.08 6.23 -10.95
N HIS A 19 5.42 5.30 -11.87
CA HIS A 19 5.72 5.65 -13.26
C HIS A 19 4.56 6.33 -13.98
N THR A 20 3.32 5.89 -13.69
CA THR A 20 2.12 6.50 -14.26
C THR A 20 1.97 7.96 -13.85
N ILE A 21 2.14 8.26 -12.55
CA ILE A 21 1.97 9.64 -12.03
C ILE A 21 3.18 10.51 -12.35
N ALA A 22 4.39 9.93 -12.31
CA ALA A 22 5.63 10.66 -12.49
C ALA A 22 5.80 11.23 -13.90
N ALA A 23 5.14 10.63 -14.90
CA ALA A 23 5.08 11.17 -16.25
C ALA A 23 4.54 12.61 -16.30
N ASP A 24 3.60 12.94 -15.39
CA ASP A 24 3.00 14.28 -15.28
C ASP A 24 3.55 15.08 -14.09
N ASN A 25 3.79 14.41 -12.95
CA ASN A 25 4.22 15.05 -11.71
C ASN A 25 4.98 14.08 -10.78
N GLU A 26 6.29 14.00 -10.97
CA GLU A 26 7.22 13.19 -10.16
C GLU A 26 7.05 13.42 -8.65
N LYS A 27 6.97 14.67 -8.21
CA LYS A 27 6.80 15.00 -6.78
C LYS A 27 5.48 14.47 -6.22
N ALA A 28 4.42 14.40 -7.02
CA ALA A 28 3.16 13.82 -6.59
C ALA A 28 3.25 12.29 -6.47
N ALA A 29 3.98 11.64 -7.39
CA ALA A 29 4.25 10.20 -7.34
C ALA A 29 5.02 9.83 -6.05
N ASP A 30 6.06 10.60 -5.71
CA ASP A 30 6.83 10.41 -4.47
C ASP A 30 5.95 10.54 -3.22
N ARG A 31 5.13 11.60 -3.15
CA ARG A 31 4.23 11.81 -2.01
C ARG A 31 3.23 10.67 -1.86
N LEU A 32 2.70 10.13 -2.97
CA LEU A 32 1.78 9.00 -2.89
C LEU A 32 2.49 7.74 -2.40
N LEU A 33 3.68 7.42 -2.90
CA LEU A 33 4.44 6.26 -2.42
C LEU A 33 4.79 6.37 -0.93
N MET A 34 5.28 7.53 -0.48
CA MET A 34 5.58 7.75 0.94
C MET A 34 4.37 7.46 1.82
N ARG A 35 3.20 8.00 1.45
CA ARG A 35 1.95 7.74 2.17
C ARG A 35 1.58 6.25 2.19
N ILE A 36 1.69 5.55 1.07
CA ILE A 36 1.43 4.10 1.03
C ILE A 36 2.36 3.36 2.00
N PHE A 37 3.66 3.69 2.03
CA PHE A 37 4.61 3.06 2.95
C PHE A 37 4.32 3.36 4.42
N GLU A 38 3.93 4.59 4.77
CA GLU A 38 3.49 4.94 6.12
C GLU A 38 2.31 4.07 6.58
N ARG A 39 1.36 3.80 5.68
CA ARG A 39 0.21 2.91 5.96
C ARG A 39 0.62 1.46 6.11
N LEU A 40 1.58 0.98 5.31
CA LEU A 40 2.12 -0.38 5.44
C LEU A 40 2.83 -0.57 6.79
N GLU A 41 3.57 0.43 7.26
CA GLU A 41 4.17 0.39 8.59
C GLU A 41 3.12 0.35 9.70
N LEU A 42 2.08 1.17 9.61
CA LEU A 42 0.97 1.13 10.56
C LEU A 42 0.24 -0.22 10.53
N ALA A 43 0.03 -0.80 9.35
CA ALA A 43 -0.60 -2.10 9.20
C ALA A 43 0.25 -3.23 9.80
N ALA A 44 1.58 -3.14 9.70
CA ALA A 44 2.48 -4.08 10.36
C ALA A 44 2.33 -4.01 11.88
N GLN A 45 2.24 -2.80 12.45
CA GLN A 45 2.07 -2.58 13.89
C GLN A 45 0.65 -2.92 14.38
N HIS A 46 -0.36 -2.71 13.53
CA HIS A 46 -1.77 -2.93 13.83
C HIS A 46 -2.45 -3.82 12.75
N PRO A 47 -2.20 -5.13 12.72
CA PRO A 47 -2.64 -6.02 11.62
C PRO A 47 -4.16 -6.09 11.38
N LYS A 48 -4.97 -5.66 12.35
CA LYS A 48 -6.44 -5.65 12.26
C LYS A 48 -7.03 -4.30 11.80
N MET A 49 -6.20 -3.29 11.51
CA MET A 49 -6.68 -1.94 11.18
C MET A 49 -7.45 -1.86 9.86
N GLY A 50 -7.16 -2.75 8.91
CA GLY A 50 -7.92 -2.86 7.66
C GLY A 50 -9.20 -3.66 7.86
N SER A 51 -10.26 -3.28 7.14
CA SER A 51 -11.54 -3.99 7.14
C SER A 51 -11.36 -5.38 6.55
N ALA A 52 -11.87 -6.41 7.25
CA ALA A 52 -11.86 -7.78 6.73
C ALA A 52 -12.77 -7.88 5.49
N ARG A 53 -12.31 -8.60 4.47
CA ARG A 53 -13.02 -8.80 3.19
C ARG A 53 -13.08 -10.30 2.87
N PRO A 54 -13.89 -11.09 3.60
CA PRO A 54 -13.96 -12.54 3.44
C PRO A 54 -14.39 -12.98 2.04
N GLU A 55 -15.10 -12.12 1.31
CA GLU A 55 -15.50 -12.34 -0.07
C GLU A 55 -14.34 -12.28 -1.07
N LEU A 56 -13.20 -11.69 -0.70
CA LEU A 56 -11.95 -11.71 -1.48
C LEU A 56 -11.08 -12.89 -1.09
N SER A 57 -10.97 -13.18 0.21
CA SER A 57 -10.27 -14.32 0.78
C SER A 57 -10.55 -14.39 2.28
N ALA A 58 -10.52 -15.58 2.86
CA ALA A 58 -10.72 -15.81 4.30
C ALA A 58 -9.82 -14.97 5.21
N THR A 59 -8.65 -14.54 4.73
CA THR A 59 -7.67 -13.74 5.49
C THR A 59 -7.48 -12.32 4.94
N ALA A 60 -8.16 -11.95 3.86
CA ALA A 60 -7.97 -10.64 3.22
C ALA A 60 -8.47 -9.50 4.11
N ARG A 61 -7.69 -8.42 4.13
CA ARG A 61 -8.06 -7.13 4.72
C ARG A 61 -7.72 -6.03 3.72
N VAL A 62 -8.56 -5.00 3.70
CA VAL A 62 -8.35 -3.82 2.87
C VAL A 62 -8.10 -2.62 3.78
N LEU A 63 -7.00 -1.91 3.50
CA LEU A 63 -6.66 -0.66 4.12
C LEU A 63 -6.65 0.41 3.03
N VAL A 64 -7.51 1.41 3.17
CA VAL A 64 -7.62 2.51 2.20
C VAL A 64 -6.62 3.59 2.56
N GLU A 65 -5.97 4.13 1.53
CA GLU A 65 -5.26 5.41 1.57
C GLU A 65 -6.11 6.45 0.85
N ASP A 66 -6.74 7.33 1.62
CA ASP A 66 -7.69 8.33 1.13
C ASP A 66 -7.24 9.71 1.62
N ARG A 67 -6.36 10.36 0.84
CA ARG A 67 -5.98 11.79 0.93
C ARG A 67 -5.36 12.30 -0.37
#